data_AF-A0A1J3GPX0-F1
#
_entry.id   AF-A0A1J3GPX0-F1
#
_cell.length_a   1.000
_cell.length_b   1.000
_cell.length_c   1.000
_cell.angle_alpha   90.00
_cell.angle_beta   90.00
_cell.angle_gamma   90.00
#
_symmetry.space_group_name_H-M   'P 1'
#
loop_
_entity.id
_entity.type
_entity.pdbx_description
1 polymer ?
#
loop_
_entity_poly.entity_id
_entity_poly.type
_entity_poly.pdbx_seq_one_letter_code
_entity_poly.pdbx_strand_id
1 'polypeptide(L)'
;EERRKDRKYKMGLISNKISRDEVRPGDHIYSWRNKLHTYAHHGIYVGDGEVIHFTRPRTKPEMIISSSLSILPCPTCGDLSRFSGVISSCLDCFLDGGKC
;
A
#
# COMPACT_ATOMS: atom_id res chain seq x y z
N GLU A 1 -7.64 20.24 18.87
CA GLU A 1 -6.53 19.35 19.28
C GLU A 1 -7.02 18.09 19.98
N GLU A 2 -7.87 18.21 20.99
CA GLU A 2 -8.52 17.12 21.74
C GLU A 2 -9.26 16.10 20.84
N ARG A 3 -10.05 16.59 19.88
CA ARG A 3 -10.71 15.76 18.84
C ARG A 3 -9.74 14.95 17.97
N ARG A 4 -8.48 15.37 17.83
CA ARG A 4 -7.41 14.65 17.11
C ARG A 4 -6.82 13.55 18.00
N LYS A 5 -6.58 13.86 19.28
CA LYS A 5 -6.18 12.88 20.31
C LYS A 5 -7.22 11.76 20.46
N ASP A 6 -8.51 12.08 20.55
CA ASP A 6 -9.57 11.09 20.67
C ASP A 6 -9.65 10.14 19.47
N ARG A 7 -9.50 10.66 18.25
CA ARG A 7 -9.44 9.83 17.04
C ARG A 7 -8.21 8.92 17.03
N LYS A 8 -7.05 9.46 17.41
CA LYS A 8 -5.81 8.68 17.53
C LYS A 8 -5.93 7.57 18.58
N TYR A 9 -6.52 7.88 19.73
CA TYR A 9 -6.76 6.94 20.83
C TYR A 9 -7.77 5.85 20.46
N LYS A 10 -8.88 6.21 19.79
CA LYS A 10 -9.86 5.24 19.26
C LYS A 10 -9.29 4.33 18.17
N MET A 11 -8.38 4.83 17.33
CA MET A 11 -7.66 3.97 16.39
C MET A 11 -6.80 2.97 17.20
N GLY A 12 -5.90 3.42 18.08
CA GLY A 12 -5.00 2.54 18.83
C GLY A 12 -5.64 1.43 19.71
N LEU A 13 -6.92 1.52 20.05
CA LEU A 13 -7.63 0.50 20.83
C LEU A 13 -8.41 -0.53 20.00
N ILE A 14 -8.75 -0.21 18.74
CA ILE A 14 -9.69 -1.00 17.91
C ILE A 14 -9.10 -1.33 16.52
N SER A 15 -8.07 -0.60 16.09
CA SER A 15 -7.44 -0.76 14.77
C SER A 15 -6.01 -0.20 14.75
N ASN A 16 -5.06 -0.96 14.20
CA ASN A 16 -3.72 -0.41 13.94
C ASN A 16 -3.68 0.62 12.79
N LYS A 17 -4.84 1.04 12.25
CA LYS A 17 -4.91 2.04 11.20
C LYS A 17 -4.47 3.40 11.74
N ILE A 18 -3.57 4.05 11.01
CA ILE A 18 -3.13 5.42 11.28
C ILE A 18 -3.55 6.34 10.14
N SER A 19 -3.52 7.65 10.38
CA SER A 19 -3.69 8.62 9.31
C SER A 19 -2.44 8.71 8.44
N ARG A 20 -2.59 9.05 7.16
CA ARG A 20 -1.47 9.16 6.22
C ARG A 20 -0.46 10.24 6.63
N ASP A 21 -0.90 11.31 7.29
CA ASP A 21 -0.03 12.36 7.83
C ASP A 21 0.75 11.93 9.09
N GLU A 22 0.45 10.76 9.66
CA GLU A 22 1.12 10.26 10.86
C GLU A 22 2.19 9.20 10.55
N VAL A 23 2.30 8.72 9.31
CA VAL A 23 3.35 7.77 8.91
C VAL A 23 4.70 8.47 8.86
N ARG A 24 5.73 7.85 9.43
CA ARG A 24 7.08 8.40 9.53
C ARG A 24 8.08 7.50 8.81
N PRO A 25 9.15 8.06 8.21
CA PRO A 25 10.23 7.26 7.65
C PRO A 25 10.74 6.23 8.68
N GLY A 26 10.87 4.98 8.25
CA GLY A 26 11.22 3.83 9.09
C GLY A 26 10.02 3.02 9.61
N ASP A 27 8.79 3.53 9.48
CA ASP A 27 7.60 2.80 9.92
C ASP A 27 7.38 1.54 9.08
N HIS A 28 7.14 0.43 9.77
CA HIS A 28 6.65 -0.81 9.16
C HIS A 28 5.13 -0.73 9.01
N ILE A 29 4.65 -0.73 7.77
CA ILE A 29 3.24 -0.57 7.43
C ILE A 29 2.70 -1.82 6.73
N TYR A 30 1.38 -2.00 6.79
CA TYR A 30 0.71 -3.10 6.10
C TYR A 30 -0.65 -2.69 5.52
N SER A 31 -1.06 -3.38 4.47
CA SER A 31 -2.40 -3.29 3.86
C SER A 31 -2.99 -4.67 3.64
N TRP A 32 -4.26 -4.85 4.02
CA TRP A 32 -5.00 -6.09 3.77
C TRP A 32 -5.31 -6.23 2.29
N ARG A 33 -4.95 -7.37 1.69
CA ARG A 33 -5.10 -7.61 0.24
C ARG A 33 -6.35 -8.39 -0.15
N ASN A 34 -7.00 -9.04 0.81
CA ASN A 34 -8.18 -9.83 0.56
C ASN A 34 -9.35 -9.39 1.43
N LYS A 35 -10.57 -9.58 0.92
CA LYS A 35 -11.82 -9.18 1.60
C LYS A 35 -12.02 -9.89 2.95
N LEU A 36 -11.37 -11.05 3.13
CA LEU A 36 -11.42 -11.85 4.34
C LEU A 36 -10.40 -11.45 5.41
N HIS A 37 -9.54 -10.46 5.14
CA HIS A 37 -8.50 -10.00 6.08
C HIS A 37 -7.55 -11.11 6.57
N THR A 38 -7.27 -12.10 5.71
CA THR A 38 -6.36 -13.22 6.03
C THR A 38 -4.96 -13.03 5.47
N TYR A 39 -4.74 -12.01 4.62
CA TYR A 39 -3.42 -11.68 4.09
C TYR A 39 -3.17 -10.17 4.12
N ALA A 40 -2.16 -9.78 4.90
CA ALA A 40 -1.60 -8.45 4.93
C ALA A 40 -0.30 -8.43 4.13
N HIS A 41 -0.21 -7.52 3.17
CA HIS A 41 1.05 -7.23 2.48
C HIS A 41 1.71 -6.04 3.17
N HIS A 42 3.02 -6.13 3.40
CA HIS A 42 3.76 -5.25 4.29
C HIS A 42 4.97 -4.61 3.61
N GLY A 43 5.42 -3.48 4.13
CA GLY A 43 6.54 -2.70 3.59
C GLY A 43 7.05 -1.66 4.60
N ILE A 44 8.19 -1.06 4.31
CA ILE A 44 8.80 0.00 5.13
C ILE A 44 8.59 1.32 4.41
N TYR A 45 7.94 2.29 5.07
CA TYR A 45 7.82 3.64 4.54
C TYR A 45 9.16 4.37 4.68
N VAL A 46 9.67 4.95 3.60
CA VAL A 46 11.01 5.57 3.58
C VAL A 46 10.98 7.11 3.53
N GLY A 47 9.79 7.70 3.43
CA GLY A 47 9.61 9.15 3.25
C GLY A 47 9.01 9.48 1.89
N ASP A 48 8.61 10.74 1.69
CA ASP A 48 8.16 11.29 0.41
C ASP A 48 7.12 10.47 -0.36
N GLY A 49 6.23 9.78 0.36
CA GLY A 49 5.22 8.95 -0.24
C GLY A 49 5.76 7.63 -0.81
N GLU A 50 6.93 7.16 -0.38
CA GLU A 50 7.61 5.97 -0.91
C GLU A 50 7.65 4.81 0.11
N VAL A 51 7.53 3.58 -0.39
CA VAL A 51 7.52 2.35 0.39
C VAL A 51 8.41 1.29 -0.28
N ILE A 52 9.36 0.76 0.49
CA ILE A 52 10.15 -0.40 0.08
C ILE A 52 9.43 -1.68 0.51
N HIS A 53 9.19 -2.60 -0.42
CA HIS A 53 8.51 -3.86 -0.12
C HIS A 53 8.92 -4.98 -1.07
N PHE A 54 8.72 -6.22 -0.62
CA PHE A 54 8.94 -7.39 -1.46
C PHE A 54 7.72 -7.69 -2.35
N THR A 55 7.96 -7.94 -3.63
CA THR A 55 6.98 -8.43 -4.60
C THR A 55 7.40 -9.79 -5.13
N ARG A 56 6.42 -10.68 -5.25
CA ARG A 56 6.59 -11.94 -5.97
C ARG A 56 6.26 -11.71 -7.44
N PRO A 57 6.93 -12.42 -8.38
CA PRO A 57 6.51 -12.43 -9.78
C PRO A 57 5.03 -12.79 -9.85
N ARG A 58 4.24 -12.05 -10.64
CA ARG A 58 2.86 -12.44 -10.93
C ARG A 58 2.92 -13.65 -11.86
N THR A 59 2.83 -14.85 -11.30
CA THR A 59 2.87 -16.12 -12.06
C THR A 59 1.57 -16.44 -12.79
N LYS A 60 0.63 -15.49 -12.87
CA LYS A 60 -0.62 -15.64 -13.63
C LYS A 60 -0.87 -14.39 -14.45
N PRO A 61 -1.17 -14.51 -15.75
CA PRO A 61 -1.94 -13.48 -16.42
C PRO A 61 -3.32 -13.54 -15.78
N GLU A 62 -3.57 -12.73 -14.75
CA GLU A 62 -4.95 -12.43 -14.42
C GLU A 62 -5.54 -11.80 -15.68
N MET A 63 -6.40 -12.56 -16.37
CA MET A 63 -7.26 -12.04 -17.41
C MET A 63 -7.87 -10.75 -16.87
N ILE A 64 -7.55 -9.65 -17.54
CA ILE A 64 -8.07 -8.31 -17.24
C ILE A 64 -9.56 -8.33 -17.60
N ILE A 65 -10.38 -8.88 -16.71
CA ILE A 65 -11.84 -8.73 -16.78
C ILE A 65 -12.20 -7.74 -15.69
N SER A 66 -12.25 -6.45 -16.05
CA SER A 66 -13.23 -5.49 -15.56
C SER A 66 -12.90 -4.07 -16.04
N SER A 67 -13.69 -3.63 -17.01
CA SER A 67 -14.18 -2.26 -17.27
C SER A 67 -13.35 -1.06 -16.79
N SER A 68 -12.75 -0.38 -17.77
CA SER A 68 -12.63 1.08 -17.85
C SER A 68 -11.84 1.78 -16.72
N LEU A 69 -10.52 1.97 -16.91
CA LEU A 69 -9.67 3.12 -16.47
C LEU A 69 -8.24 2.77 -15.98
N SER A 70 -7.81 1.51 -15.91
CA SER A 70 -6.56 1.10 -15.24
C SER A 70 -5.47 0.50 -16.17
N ILE A 71 -5.10 1.21 -17.25
CA ILE A 71 -3.97 0.81 -18.12
C ILE A 71 -2.87 1.88 -18.17
N LEU A 72 -3.06 3.03 -17.51
CA LEU A 72 -1.98 4.01 -17.46
C LEU A 72 -1.03 3.63 -16.32
N PRO A 73 0.28 3.49 -16.59
CA PRO A 73 1.26 3.25 -15.54
C PRO A 73 1.23 4.43 -14.58
N CYS A 74 1.42 4.14 -13.29
CA CYS A 74 1.51 5.17 -12.26
C CYS A 74 2.53 6.24 -12.70
N PRO A 75 2.19 7.54 -12.69
CA PRO A 75 3.11 8.59 -13.12
C PRO A 75 4.36 8.67 -12.26
N THR A 76 4.29 8.22 -11.00
CA THR A 76 5.43 8.16 -10.07
C THR A 76 6.24 6.88 -10.21
N CYS A 77 5.57 5.73 -10.37
CA CYS A 77 6.24 4.42 -10.31
C CYS A 77 6.56 3.80 -11.66
N GLY A 78 5.92 4.26 -12.73
CA GLY A 78 5.92 3.57 -14.02
C GLY A 78 5.28 2.18 -13.95
N ASP A 79 5.74 1.28 -14.84
CA ASP A 79 5.30 -0.11 -14.86
C ASP A 79 6.13 -0.98 -13.90
N LEU A 80 5.57 -1.21 -12.70
CA LEU A 80 6.19 -2.09 -11.71
C LEU A 80 5.89 -3.59 -11.92
N SER A 81 5.05 -3.96 -12.90
CA SER A 81 4.57 -5.33 -13.08
C SER A 81 5.67 -6.34 -13.42
N ARG A 82 6.78 -5.86 -13.99
CA ARG A 82 7.92 -6.67 -14.43
C ARG A 82 8.98 -6.88 -13.34
N PHE A 83 8.88 -6.15 -12.22
CA PHE A 83 9.85 -6.26 -11.13
C PHE A 83 9.44 -7.31 -10.11
N SER A 84 10.42 -8.13 -9.70
CA SER A 84 10.27 -9.12 -8.64
C SER A 84 11.42 -8.97 -7.65
N GLY A 85 11.18 -9.32 -6.39
CA GLY A 85 12.13 -9.08 -5.32
C GLY A 85 11.78 -7.83 -4.50
N VAL A 86 12.80 -7.16 -3.97
CA VAL A 86 12.60 -5.91 -3.22
C VAL A 86 12.48 -4.76 -4.22
N ILE A 87 11.37 -4.03 -4.17
CA ILE A 87 11.11 -2.86 -5.02
C ILE A 87 10.79 -1.65 -4.16
N SER A 88 10.85 -0.48 -4.78
CA SER A 88 10.29 0.75 -4.24
C SER A 88 9.06 1.17 -5.05
N SER A 89 7.99 1.58 -4.37
CA SER A 89 6.77 2.11 -4.99
C SER A 89 6.20 3.27 -4.18
N CYS A 90 5.30 4.05 -4.79
CA CYS A 90 4.58 5.07 -4.04
C CYS A 90 3.55 4.42 -3.10
N LEU A 91 3.19 5.15 -2.04
CA LEU A 91 2.29 4.71 -0.98
C LEU A 91 0.92 4.31 -1.53
N ASP A 92 0.43 4.99 -2.58
CA ASP A 92 -0.84 4.65 -3.21
C ASP A 92 -0.79 3.29 -3.92
N CYS A 93 0.24 3.05 -4.73
CA CYS A 93 0.45 1.75 -5.35
C CYS A 93 0.62 0.64 -4.29
N PHE A 94 1.34 0.92 -3.20
CA PHE A 94 1.43 0.01 -2.07
C PHE A 94 0.06 -0.26 -1.44
N LEU A 95 -0.80 0.73 -1.23
CA LEU A 95 -2.11 0.51 -0.60
C LEU A 95 -3.09 -0.24 -1.53
N ASP A 96 -3.08 0.05 -2.84
CA ASP A 96 -4.02 -0.49 -3.84
C ASP A 96 -3.59 -1.84 -4.44
N GLY A 97 -2.36 -2.28 -4.16
CA GLY A 97 -1.84 -3.58 -4.62
C GLY A 97 -1.25 -3.51 -6.03
N GLY A 98 -0.69 -2.35 -6.36
CA GLY A 98 -0.18 -2.03 -7.69
C GLY A 98 -1.28 -1.84 -8.72
N LYS A 99 -2.44 -1.32 -8.32
CA LYS A 99 -3.58 -0.94 -9.18
C LYS A 99 -3.79 0.59 -9.18
N CYS A 100 -2.68 1.29 -9.16
CA CYS A 100 -2.53 2.67 -9.56
C CYS A 100 -2.22 2.66 -11.08
#